data_AF-A0A1C2J1U4-F1
#
_entry.id   AF-A0A1C2J1U4-F1
#
_cell.length_a   1.000
_cell.length_b   1.000
_cell.length_c   1.000
_cell.angle_alpha   90.00
_cell.angle_beta   90.00
_cell.angle_gamma   90.00
#
_symmetry.space_group_name_H-M   'P 1'
#
loop_
_entity.id
_entity.type
_entity.pdbx_description
1 polymer ?
#
loop_
_entity_poly.entity_id
_entity_poly.type
_entity_poly.pdbx_seq_one_letter_code
_entity_poly.pdbx_strand_id
1 'polypeptide(L)'
;MLNTHYEDKYAQQAILRLDIGGMPREWISFESAAYYYAKGLVGWTHGEPFKVLHGGTGRSGSPTVMDLHPVIAVKGKTPPKRIGPPPLNNPTLFRRDEHLCMYCGQAYPKSMLTRDHVIPASRGGEDKWSNVTTACKSCNSVKGARTPEEAGMPLLAVPYTPNPFEYLYLLRNRHIQADQMEFLRGGFRHERLF
;
A
#
# COMPACT_ATOMS: atom_id res chain seq x y z
N MET A 1 -19.43 -16.32 15.72
CA MET A 1 -19.05 -16.25 14.29
C MET A 1 -19.90 -15.20 13.58
N LEU A 2 -19.71 -13.92 13.91
CA LEU A 2 -20.36 -12.78 13.25
C LEU A 2 -19.36 -11.63 13.30
N ASN A 3 -18.39 -11.59 12.36
CA ASN A 3 -17.62 -10.35 12.15
C ASN A 3 -16.80 -10.27 10.86
N THR A 4 -16.64 -11.36 10.11
CA THR A 4 -15.78 -11.33 8.91
C THR A 4 -16.42 -10.58 7.73
N HIS A 5 -17.74 -10.66 7.55
CA HIS A 5 -18.42 -9.96 6.46
C HIS A 5 -18.66 -8.45 6.68
N TYR A 6 -18.63 -7.97 7.93
CA TYR A 6 -18.81 -6.55 8.24
C TYR A 6 -17.53 -5.76 7.98
N GLU A 7 -16.37 -6.27 8.41
CA GLU A 7 -15.06 -5.66 8.12
C GLU A 7 -14.74 -5.62 6.62
N ASP A 8 -15.13 -6.65 5.86
CA ASP A 8 -14.87 -6.74 4.42
C ASP A 8 -15.62 -5.68 3.59
N LYS A 9 -16.81 -5.24 4.02
CA LYS A 9 -17.61 -4.23 3.28
C LYS A 9 -17.04 -2.81 3.45
N TYR A 10 -16.45 -2.53 4.61
CA TYR A 10 -15.80 -1.23 4.89
C TYR A 10 -14.34 -1.19 4.46
N ALA A 11 -13.69 -2.34 4.35
CA ALA A 11 -12.41 -2.45 3.65
C ALA A 11 -12.51 -1.92 2.21
N GLN A 12 -13.67 -1.93 1.55
CA GLN A 12 -13.79 -1.39 0.17
C GLN A 12 -13.77 0.14 0.08
N GLN A 13 -14.05 0.88 1.17
CA GLN A 13 -14.21 2.34 1.16
C GLN A 13 -13.18 3.07 2.05
N ALA A 14 -11.94 2.60 2.08
CA ALA A 14 -10.90 3.27 2.87
C ALA A 14 -10.54 4.64 2.29
N ILE A 15 -10.22 5.58 3.18
CA ILE A 15 -9.82 6.95 2.87
C ILE A 15 -8.31 7.06 3.05
N LEU A 16 -7.63 7.72 2.12
CA LEU A 16 -6.19 7.98 2.24
C LEU A 16 -5.97 9.16 3.18
N ARG A 17 -5.33 8.91 4.33
CA ARG A 17 -4.94 9.96 5.28
C ARG A 17 -3.54 10.46 4.98
N LEU A 18 -3.40 11.77 4.94
CA LEU A 18 -2.15 12.49 4.78
C LEU A 18 -1.82 13.25 6.06
N ASP A 19 -0.55 13.59 6.23
CA ASP A 19 -0.22 14.74 7.08
C ASP A 19 -0.54 16.06 6.37
N ILE A 20 -0.46 17.17 7.11
CA ILE A 20 -0.84 18.49 6.58
C ILE A 20 0.01 18.93 5.38
N GLY A 21 1.22 18.39 5.23
CA GLY A 21 2.13 18.67 4.13
C GLY A 21 1.90 17.77 2.90
N GLY A 22 0.91 16.89 2.93
CA GLY A 22 0.55 16.01 1.82
C GLY A 22 1.30 14.68 1.79
N MET A 23 2.10 14.37 2.81
CA MET A 23 2.76 13.06 2.88
C MET A 23 1.73 11.99 3.26
N PRO A 24 1.55 10.92 2.47
CA PRO A 24 0.58 9.89 2.78
C PRO A 24 1.06 9.06 3.96
N ARG A 25 0.12 8.75 4.86
CA ARG A 25 0.41 8.11 6.14
C ARG A 25 -0.17 6.71 6.22
N GLU A 26 -1.46 6.57 5.92
CA GLU A 26 -2.19 5.33 6.12
C GLU A 26 -3.55 5.36 5.43
N TRP A 27 -4.16 4.18 5.36
CA TRP A 27 -5.56 4.01 5.00
C TRP A 27 -6.40 4.00 6.28
N ILE A 28 -7.41 4.85 6.35
CA ILE A 28 -8.32 4.92 7.49
C ILE A 28 -9.74 4.53 7.09
N SER A 29 -10.52 4.12 8.08
CA SER A 29 -11.95 3.89 7.90
C SER A 29 -12.72 5.22 7.82
N PHE A 30 -13.98 5.15 7.39
CA PHE A 30 -14.85 6.32 7.34
C PHE A 30 -15.19 6.87 8.74
N GLU A 31 -15.25 6.02 9.77
CA GLU A 31 -15.44 6.44 11.17
C GLU A 31 -14.24 7.24 11.68
N SER A 32 -13.03 6.79 11.34
CA SER A 32 -11.80 7.52 11.69
C SER A 32 -11.72 8.85 10.93
N ALA A 33 -12.13 8.88 9.67
CA ALA A 33 -12.25 10.13 8.92
C ALA A 33 -13.28 11.07 9.55
N ALA A 34 -14.47 10.55 9.91
CA ALA A 34 -15.52 11.31 10.57
C ALA A 34 -15.06 11.92 11.89
N TYR A 35 -14.26 11.18 12.67
CA TYR A 35 -13.60 11.71 13.86
C TYR A 35 -12.73 12.94 13.54
N TYR A 36 -11.90 12.90 12.50
CA TYR A 36 -11.07 14.05 12.13
C TYR A 36 -11.88 15.25 11.63
N TYR A 37 -12.93 15.02 10.84
CA TYR A 37 -13.85 16.08 10.42
C TYR A 37 -14.56 16.71 11.62
N ALA A 38 -15.14 15.89 12.52
CA ALA A 38 -15.85 16.38 13.70
C ALA A 38 -14.96 17.18 14.66
N LYS A 39 -13.65 16.87 14.71
CA LYS A 39 -12.67 17.61 15.51
C LYS A 39 -12.12 18.87 14.82
N GLY A 40 -12.54 19.17 13.59
CA GLY A 40 -12.02 20.29 12.81
C GLY A 40 -10.53 20.13 12.46
N LEU A 41 -10.04 18.89 12.42
CA LEU A 41 -8.62 18.59 12.18
C LEU A 41 -8.30 18.40 10.70
N VAL A 42 -9.30 18.25 9.83
CA VAL A 42 -9.08 18.21 8.37
C VAL A 42 -8.63 19.59 7.90
N GLY A 43 -7.45 19.66 7.30
CA GLY A 43 -6.88 20.88 6.77
C GLY A 43 -7.23 21.14 5.31
N TRP A 44 -7.19 20.10 4.50
CA TRP A 44 -7.60 20.12 3.10
C TRP A 44 -7.96 18.71 2.64
N THR A 45 -8.68 18.61 1.52
CA THR A 45 -9.17 17.37 0.93
C THR A 45 -8.76 17.28 -0.54
N HIS A 46 -8.80 16.08 -1.11
CA HIS A 46 -8.61 15.86 -2.55
C HIS A 46 -9.60 14.79 -3.05
N GLY A 47 -10.12 15.01 -4.27
CA GLY A 47 -11.20 14.23 -4.87
C GLY A 47 -12.60 14.69 -4.44
N GLU A 48 -13.60 14.24 -5.17
CA GLU A 48 -15.01 14.58 -4.90
C GLU A 48 -15.55 13.77 -3.70
N PRO A 49 -16.47 14.32 -2.90
CA PRO A 49 -17.12 13.56 -1.84
C PRO A 49 -17.75 12.26 -2.36
N PHE A 50 -17.34 11.13 -1.81
CA PHE A 50 -17.85 9.81 -2.21
C PHE A 50 -18.86 9.24 -1.22
N LYS A 51 -19.01 9.86 -0.04
CA LYS A 51 -19.92 9.42 1.01
C LYS A 51 -20.37 10.58 1.87
N VAL A 52 -21.68 10.71 2.05
CA VAL A 52 -22.30 11.66 2.98
C VAL A 52 -22.70 10.91 4.24
N LEU A 53 -22.24 11.38 5.39
CA LEU A 53 -22.72 10.91 6.69
C LEU A 53 -23.81 11.84 7.19
N HIS A 54 -24.90 11.25 7.67
CA HIS A 54 -25.99 11.98 8.31
C HIS A 54 -25.92 11.76 9.82
N GLY A 55 -25.81 12.86 10.56
CA GLY A 55 -25.92 12.89 12.01
C GLY A 55 -27.33 13.17 12.48
N GLY A 56 -27.47 13.51 13.76
CA GLY A 56 -28.75 13.92 14.34
C GLY A 56 -29.18 15.32 13.90
N THR A 57 -30.41 15.68 14.27
CA THR A 57 -30.96 17.03 14.08
C THR A 57 -30.23 18.02 14.98
N GLY A 58 -29.62 19.04 14.36
CA GLY A 58 -28.98 20.13 15.09
C GLY A 58 -29.99 21.02 15.81
N ARG A 59 -29.49 21.93 16.65
CA ARG A 59 -30.32 22.93 17.37
C ARG A 59 -31.18 23.82 16.44
N SER A 60 -30.80 23.91 15.16
CA SER A 60 -31.52 24.63 14.11
C SER A 60 -32.66 23.84 13.46
N GLY A 61 -32.90 22.58 13.86
CA GLY A 61 -33.90 21.71 13.23
C GLY A 61 -33.44 21.05 11.91
N SER A 62 -32.24 21.38 11.41
CA SER A 62 -31.67 20.75 10.21
C SER A 62 -30.80 19.53 10.58
N PRO A 63 -30.79 18.45 9.77
CA PRO A 63 -29.85 17.35 9.95
C PRO A 63 -28.41 17.83 9.85
N THR A 64 -27.54 17.35 10.73
CA THR A 64 -26.09 17.55 10.55
C THR A 64 -25.61 16.59 9.46
N VAL A 65 -24.87 17.10 8.47
CA VAL A 65 -24.31 16.31 7.38
C VAL A 65 -22.79 16.48 7.33
N MET A 66 -22.10 15.45 6.86
CA MET A 66 -20.65 15.45 6.73
C MET A 66 -20.23 14.72 5.46
N ASP A 67 -19.59 15.47 4.57
CA ASP A 67 -19.09 14.97 3.29
C ASP A 67 -17.69 14.38 3.48
N LEU A 68 -17.58 13.07 3.28
CA LEU A 68 -16.31 12.37 3.33
C LEU A 68 -15.67 12.32 1.95
N HIS A 69 -14.43 12.78 1.93
CA HIS A 69 -13.60 12.84 0.74
C HIS A 69 -12.63 11.65 0.70
N PRO A 70 -12.21 11.21 -0.50
CA PRO A 70 -11.41 10.01 -0.66
C PRO A 70 -9.97 10.18 -0.16
N VAL A 71 -9.48 11.41 -0.10
CA VAL A 71 -8.18 11.78 0.47
C VAL A 71 -8.37 12.96 1.44
N ILE A 72 -7.82 12.84 2.64
CA ILE A 72 -7.87 13.92 3.65
C ILE A 72 -6.49 14.19 4.25
N ALA A 73 -6.13 15.47 4.38
CA ALA A 73 -4.95 15.89 5.12
C ALA A 73 -5.33 16.39 6.51
N VAL A 74 -4.63 15.90 7.53
CA VAL A 74 -5.00 16.13 8.94
C VAL A 74 -3.93 16.95 9.66
N LYS A 75 -4.37 17.98 10.40
CA LYS A 75 -3.57 18.82 11.29
C LYS A 75 -3.27 18.10 12.62
N GLY A 76 -2.11 18.38 13.21
CA GLY A 76 -1.75 17.94 14.56
C GLY A 76 -0.48 17.09 14.63
N LYS A 77 -0.13 16.64 15.84
CA LYS A 77 1.03 15.78 16.09
C LYS A 77 0.81 14.41 15.46
N THR A 78 1.21 14.26 14.21
CA THR A 78 1.41 12.95 13.60
C THR A 78 2.54 12.27 14.36
N PRO A 79 2.41 10.99 14.78
CA PRO A 79 3.57 10.27 15.29
C PRO A 79 4.70 10.38 14.26
N PRO A 80 5.96 10.52 14.71
CA PRO A 80 7.10 10.73 13.83
C PRO A 80 7.07 9.69 12.70
N LYS A 81 7.53 10.09 11.50
CA LYS A 81 7.72 9.14 10.38
C LYS A 81 8.35 7.87 10.94
N ARG A 82 7.86 6.69 10.57
CA ARG A 82 8.70 5.48 10.74
C ARG A 82 10.00 5.79 10.00
N ILE A 83 11.08 5.97 10.75
CA ILE A 83 12.41 6.23 10.20
C ILE A 83 12.92 4.87 9.76
N GLY A 84 12.49 4.42 8.60
CA GLY A 84 12.83 3.10 8.11
C GLY A 84 12.03 2.70 6.87
N PRO A 85 12.52 1.69 6.14
CA PRO A 85 11.80 1.14 5.00
C PRO A 85 10.43 0.61 5.45
N PRO A 86 9.43 0.61 4.55
CA PRO A 86 8.14 0.03 4.88
C PRO A 86 8.28 -1.46 5.25
N PRO A 87 7.39 -2.01 6.09
CA PRO A 87 7.44 -3.43 6.45
C PRO A 87 7.39 -4.34 5.22
N LEU A 88 8.37 -5.23 5.13
CA LEU A 88 8.46 -6.25 4.08
C LEU A 88 7.55 -7.43 4.42
N ASN A 89 6.66 -7.80 3.49
CA ASN A 89 5.86 -9.02 3.58
C ASN A 89 5.58 -9.59 2.19
N ASN A 90 5.25 -10.88 2.10
CA ASN A 90 5.04 -11.55 0.80
C ASN A 90 3.89 -10.95 -0.02
N PRO A 91 2.72 -10.62 0.55
CA PRO A 91 1.67 -9.95 -0.20
C PRO A 91 2.11 -8.66 -0.89
N THR A 92 2.83 -7.77 -0.19
CA THR A 92 3.31 -6.51 -0.78
C THR A 92 4.47 -6.73 -1.72
N LEU A 93 5.37 -7.67 -1.43
CA LEU A 93 6.47 -8.06 -2.33
C LEU A 93 5.95 -8.58 -3.67
N PHE A 94 5.02 -9.54 -3.63
CA PHE A 94 4.48 -10.12 -4.86
C PHE A 94 3.66 -9.10 -5.64
N ARG A 95 3.02 -8.12 -4.98
CA ARG A 95 2.36 -7.01 -5.67
C ARG A 95 3.36 -6.02 -6.27
N ARG A 96 4.50 -5.75 -5.61
CA ARG A 96 5.58 -4.90 -6.15
C ARG A 96 6.06 -5.45 -7.49
N ASP A 97 6.19 -6.77 -7.54
CA ASP A 97 6.68 -7.51 -8.70
C ASP A 97 5.52 -8.00 -9.60
N GLU A 98 4.31 -7.46 -9.43
CA GLU A 98 3.12 -7.75 -10.25
C GLU A 98 2.72 -9.23 -10.36
N HIS A 99 3.09 -10.03 -9.36
CA HIS A 99 2.95 -11.49 -9.33
C HIS A 99 3.70 -12.20 -10.46
N LEU A 100 4.70 -11.53 -11.04
CA LEU A 100 5.63 -12.10 -12.00
C LEU A 100 6.81 -12.72 -11.25
N CYS A 101 7.32 -13.84 -11.78
CA CYS A 101 8.62 -14.32 -11.38
C CYS A 101 9.71 -13.43 -11.98
N MET A 102 10.55 -12.83 -11.14
CA MET A 102 11.62 -11.91 -11.56
C MET A 102 12.80 -12.59 -12.27
N TYR A 103 12.71 -13.90 -12.50
CA TYR A 103 13.67 -14.67 -13.31
C TYR A 103 13.09 -15.06 -14.68
N CYS A 104 11.91 -15.71 -14.72
CA CYS A 104 11.33 -16.20 -15.98
C CYS A 104 10.26 -15.29 -16.59
N GLY A 105 9.82 -14.25 -15.89
CA GLY A 105 8.83 -13.27 -16.35
C GLY A 105 7.40 -13.77 -16.41
N GLN A 106 7.16 -15.04 -16.07
CA GLN A 106 5.81 -15.60 -16.09
C GLN A 106 5.01 -15.14 -14.86
N ALA A 107 3.71 -14.93 -15.05
CA ALA A 107 2.77 -14.62 -13.99
C ALA A 107 2.34 -15.88 -13.24
N TYR A 108 2.23 -15.81 -11.92
CA TYR A 108 1.80 -16.93 -11.08
C TYR A 108 0.79 -16.51 -10.01
N PRO A 109 -0.10 -17.42 -9.57
CA PRO A 109 -0.89 -17.18 -8.38
C PRO A 109 0.01 -17.09 -7.15
N LYS A 110 -0.42 -16.30 -6.14
CA LYS A 110 0.31 -16.10 -4.87
C LYS A 110 0.78 -17.40 -4.22
N SER A 111 0.02 -18.49 -4.31
CA SER A 111 0.35 -19.80 -3.73
C SER A 111 1.56 -20.51 -4.39
N MET A 112 1.94 -20.09 -5.59
CA MET A 112 3.08 -20.62 -6.35
C MET A 112 4.29 -19.68 -6.33
N LEU A 113 4.13 -18.50 -5.75
CA LEU A 113 5.20 -17.52 -5.59
C LEU A 113 5.89 -17.70 -4.24
N THR A 114 7.19 -17.41 -4.24
CA THR A 114 8.07 -17.44 -3.08
C THR A 114 8.91 -16.17 -3.04
N ARG A 115 9.31 -15.77 -1.84
CA ARG A 115 10.34 -14.75 -1.65
C ARG A 115 11.69 -15.41 -1.85
N ASP A 116 12.48 -14.86 -2.75
CA ASP A 116 13.88 -15.26 -2.96
C ASP A 116 14.81 -14.09 -2.63
N HIS A 117 15.98 -14.41 -2.08
CA HIS A 117 17.01 -13.41 -1.75
C HIS A 117 18.06 -13.37 -2.87
N VAL A 118 18.30 -12.20 -3.44
CA VAL A 118 19.33 -11.96 -4.47
C VAL A 118 20.68 -12.42 -3.97
N ILE A 119 21.12 -11.88 -2.83
CA ILE A 119 22.20 -12.46 -2.03
C ILE A 119 21.56 -13.49 -1.10
N PRO A 120 21.88 -14.78 -1.20
CA PRO A 120 21.28 -15.82 -0.35
C PRO A 120 21.45 -15.53 1.15
N ALA A 121 20.43 -15.84 1.95
CA ALA A 121 20.48 -15.66 3.40
C ALA A 121 21.64 -16.44 4.05
N SER A 122 21.97 -17.63 3.53
CA SER A 122 23.12 -18.43 3.97
C SER A 122 24.48 -17.76 3.73
N ARG A 123 24.52 -16.71 2.91
CA ARG A 123 25.71 -15.91 2.61
C ARG A 123 25.61 -14.48 3.18
N GLY A 124 24.76 -14.27 4.19
CA GLY A 124 24.60 -12.98 4.85
C GLY A 124 23.65 -12.00 4.15
N GLY A 125 22.88 -12.46 3.16
CA GLY A 125 21.85 -11.65 2.54
C GLY A 125 20.72 -11.30 3.50
N GLU A 126 20.47 -10.01 3.69
CA GLU A 126 19.42 -9.52 4.59
C GLU A 126 18.02 -9.66 3.98
N ASP A 127 17.01 -9.85 4.84
CA ASP A 127 15.58 -9.83 4.46
C ASP A 127 15.08 -8.38 4.32
N LYS A 128 15.59 -7.68 3.31
CA LYS A 128 15.26 -6.29 2.99
C LYS A 128 14.81 -6.15 1.55
N TRP A 129 13.95 -5.16 1.27
CA TRP A 129 13.36 -4.92 -0.04
C TRP A 129 14.35 -4.92 -1.22
N SER A 130 15.52 -4.31 -1.03
CA SER A 130 16.57 -4.24 -2.05
C SER A 130 17.33 -5.54 -2.28
N ASN A 131 17.13 -6.56 -1.44
CA ASN A 131 17.76 -7.87 -1.56
C ASN A 131 16.74 -8.99 -1.81
N VAL A 132 15.43 -8.72 -1.83
CA VAL A 132 14.43 -9.76 -2.03
C VAL A 132 13.57 -9.50 -3.25
N THR A 133 13.18 -10.60 -3.90
CA THR A 133 12.42 -10.60 -5.15
C THR A 133 11.39 -11.71 -5.18
N THR A 134 10.41 -11.58 -6.06
CA THR A 134 9.39 -12.60 -6.30
C THR A 134 9.93 -13.66 -7.25
N ALA A 135 9.86 -14.93 -6.84
CA ALA A 135 10.28 -16.06 -7.65
C ALA A 135 9.24 -17.18 -7.62
N CYS A 136 9.00 -17.84 -8.75
CA CYS A 136 8.26 -19.10 -8.74
C CYS A 136 9.09 -20.20 -8.08
N LYS A 137 8.42 -21.23 -7.56
CA LYS A 137 9.10 -22.34 -6.85
C LYS A 137 10.20 -23.01 -7.68
N SER A 138 9.98 -23.18 -8.99
CA SER A 138 10.95 -23.80 -9.89
C SER A 138 12.21 -22.95 -10.03
N CYS A 139 12.08 -21.68 -10.44
CA CYS A 139 13.23 -20.78 -10.57
C CYS A 139 13.98 -20.59 -9.25
N ASN A 140 13.25 -20.45 -8.13
CA ASN A 140 13.87 -20.33 -6.81
C ASN A 140 14.70 -21.58 -6.47
N SER A 141 14.18 -22.77 -6.74
CA SER A 141 14.91 -24.03 -6.55
C SER A 141 16.15 -24.15 -7.45
N VAL A 142 16.05 -23.68 -8.70
CA VAL A 142 17.19 -23.69 -9.64
C VAL A 142 18.28 -22.74 -9.16
N LYS A 143 17.95 -21.51 -8.78
CA LYS A 143 18.93 -20.57 -8.24
C LYS A 143 19.58 -21.12 -6.97
N GLY A 144 18.77 -21.57 -6.01
CA GLY A 144 19.23 -22.12 -4.75
C GLY A 144 20.08 -21.10 -3.96
N ALA A 145 21.15 -21.58 -3.33
CA ALA A 145 22.06 -20.77 -2.52
C ALA A 145 23.12 -20.00 -3.34
N ARG A 146 22.79 -19.62 -4.58
CA ARG A 146 23.65 -18.84 -5.49
C ARG A 146 23.07 -17.45 -5.73
N THR A 147 23.90 -16.51 -6.17
CA THR A 147 23.41 -15.22 -6.70
C THR A 147 22.79 -15.43 -8.10
N PRO A 148 21.96 -14.48 -8.59
CA PRO A 148 21.46 -14.50 -9.97
C PRO A 148 22.56 -14.74 -11.01
N GLU A 149 23.70 -14.08 -10.86
CA GLU A 149 24.84 -14.14 -11.76
C GLU A 149 25.49 -15.54 -11.73
N GLU A 150 25.73 -16.09 -10.54
CA GLU A 150 26.28 -17.44 -10.35
C GLU A 150 25.34 -18.55 -10.87
N ALA A 151 24.03 -18.30 -10.85
CA ALA A 151 23.04 -19.22 -11.38
C ALA A 151 22.82 -19.07 -12.90
N GLY A 152 23.38 -18.02 -13.53
CA GLY A 152 23.07 -17.68 -14.93
C GLY A 152 21.61 -17.26 -15.12
N MET A 153 20.99 -16.69 -14.09
CA MET A 153 19.58 -16.32 -14.03
C MET A 153 19.43 -14.81 -13.81
N PRO A 154 19.65 -13.96 -14.83
CA PRO A 154 19.56 -12.52 -14.68
C PRO A 154 18.15 -12.11 -14.22
N LEU A 155 18.09 -11.11 -13.34
CA LEU A 155 16.83 -10.53 -12.89
C LEU A 155 16.23 -9.65 -13.99
N LEU A 156 14.91 -9.69 -14.11
CA LEU A 156 14.16 -8.80 -15.02
C LEU A 156 14.15 -7.34 -14.56
N ALA A 157 14.27 -7.12 -13.25
CA ALA A 157 14.35 -5.80 -12.66
C ALA A 157 15.18 -5.84 -11.36
N VAL A 158 15.85 -4.73 -11.05
CA VAL A 158 16.59 -4.58 -9.79
C VAL A 158 15.59 -4.39 -8.64
N PRO A 159 15.67 -5.17 -7.55
CA PRO A 159 14.79 -4.97 -6.40
C PRO A 159 15.00 -3.60 -5.78
N TYR A 160 13.92 -2.89 -5.53
CA TYR A 160 13.93 -1.58 -4.91
C TYR A 160 13.08 -1.56 -3.64
N THR A 161 13.33 -0.55 -2.80
CA THR A 161 12.53 -0.26 -1.61
C THR A 161 11.39 0.70 -1.99
N PRO A 162 10.12 0.29 -1.87
CA PRO A 162 8.99 1.17 -2.15
C PRO A 162 9.01 2.40 -1.24
N ASN A 163 8.74 3.57 -1.83
CA ASN A 163 8.50 4.78 -1.04
C ASN A 163 7.10 4.71 -0.37
N PRO A 164 6.75 5.63 0.54
CA PRO A 164 5.45 5.54 1.23
C PRO A 164 4.21 5.63 0.32
N PHE A 165 4.27 6.37 -0.79
CA PHE A 165 3.19 6.43 -1.78
C PHE A 165 3.01 5.07 -2.45
N GLU A 166 4.11 4.50 -2.95
CA GLU A 166 4.14 3.19 -3.59
C GLU A 166 3.71 2.09 -2.60
N TYR A 167 4.16 2.15 -1.36
CA TYR A 167 3.81 1.16 -0.34
C TYR A 167 2.32 1.18 0.00
N LEU A 168 1.72 2.37 0.17
CA LEU A 168 0.28 2.48 0.44
C LEU A 168 -0.55 2.00 -0.76
N TYR A 169 -0.09 2.24 -1.98
CA TYR A 169 -0.65 1.61 -3.17
C TYR A 169 -0.59 0.07 -3.09
N LEU A 170 0.57 -0.49 -2.75
CA LEU A 170 0.76 -1.94 -2.63
C LEU A 170 -0.14 -2.58 -1.56
N LEU A 171 -0.55 -1.86 -0.51
CA LEU A 171 -1.46 -2.39 0.51
C LEU A 171 -2.89 -2.58 0.00
N ARG A 172 -3.40 -1.69 -0.86
CA ARG A 172 -4.81 -1.68 -1.30
C ARG A 172 -5.07 -2.37 -2.64
N ASN A 173 -4.04 -2.57 -3.47
CA ASN A 173 -4.19 -3.24 -4.76
C ASN A 173 -5.29 -2.59 -5.63
N ARG A 174 -6.28 -3.36 -6.14
CA ARG A 174 -7.37 -2.89 -7.01
C ARG A 174 -8.50 -2.13 -6.29
N HIS A 175 -8.42 -1.95 -4.98
CA HIS A 175 -9.45 -1.27 -4.19
C HIS A 175 -9.04 0.17 -3.87
N ILE A 176 -8.61 0.91 -4.90
CA ILE A 176 -8.21 2.32 -4.79
C ILE A 176 -9.08 3.12 -5.75
N GLN A 177 -9.71 4.18 -5.25
CA GLN A 177 -10.56 5.07 -6.04
C GLN A 177 -9.70 5.90 -7.03
N ALA A 178 -10.32 6.43 -8.09
CA ALA A 178 -9.61 7.20 -9.13
C ALA A 178 -8.83 8.38 -8.53
N ASP A 179 -9.48 9.21 -7.72
CA ASP A 179 -8.87 10.36 -7.05
C ASP A 179 -7.72 9.97 -6.11
N GLN A 180 -7.83 8.80 -5.45
CA GLN A 180 -6.77 8.27 -4.59
C GLN A 180 -5.56 7.81 -5.41
N MET A 181 -5.80 7.17 -6.56
CA MET A 181 -4.75 6.78 -7.48
C MET A 181 -4.07 7.98 -8.12
N GLU A 182 -4.85 8.99 -8.51
CA GLU A 182 -4.36 10.26 -9.03
C GLU A 182 -3.40 10.91 -8.03
N PHE A 183 -3.84 11.06 -6.77
CA PHE A 183 -3.01 11.59 -5.71
C PHE A 183 -1.72 10.78 -5.50
N LEU A 184 -1.82 9.45 -5.41
CA LEU A 184 -0.68 8.59 -5.13
C LEU A 184 0.37 8.59 -6.25
N ARG A 185 -0.07 8.66 -7.51
CA ARG A 185 0.82 8.69 -8.68
C ARG A 185 1.78 9.87 -8.66
N GLY A 186 1.36 11.02 -8.13
CA GLY A 186 2.23 12.20 -8.00
C GLY A 186 3.47 11.99 -7.12
N GLY A 187 3.52 10.93 -6.31
CA GLY A 187 4.66 10.59 -5.46
C GLY A 187 5.42 9.31 -5.82
N PHE A 188 5.08 8.64 -6.92
CA PHE A 188 5.83 7.45 -7.36
C PHE A 188 7.21 7.86 -7.89
N ARG A 189 8.24 7.07 -7.56
CA ARG A 189 9.63 7.35 -7.97
C ARG A 189 10.12 6.36 -9.01
N HIS A 190 9.55 5.17 -9.02
CA HIS A 190 9.88 4.14 -9.98
C HIS A 190 8.74 4.05 -10.99
N GLU A 191 9.01 4.44 -12.23
CA GLU A 191 8.12 4.13 -13.35
C GLU A 191 8.03 2.61 -13.47
N ARG A 192 6.82 2.09 -13.49
CA ARG A 192 6.60 0.67 -13.74
C ARG A 192 6.91 0.44 -15.21
N LEU A 193 7.89 -0.40 -15.49
CA LEU A 193 8.38 -0.63 -16.85
C LEU A 193 7.44 -1.49 -17.71
N PHE A 194 6.20 -1.76 -17.27
CA PHE A 194 5.21 -2.55 -18.02
C PHE A 194 3.79 -2.03 -17.76
#